data_AF-A0A2P4QNN0-F1
#
_entry.id   AF-A0A2P4QNN0-F1
#
_cell.length_a   1.000
_cell.length_b   1.000
_cell.length_c   1.000
_cell.angle_alpha   90.00
_cell.angle_beta   90.00
_cell.angle_gamma   90.00
#
_symmetry.space_group_name_H-M   'P 1'
#
loop_
_entity.id
_entity.type
_entity.pdbx_description
1 polymer ?
#
loop_
_entity_poly.entity_id
_entity_poly.type
_entity_poly.pdbx_seq_one_letter_code
_entity_poly.pdbx_strand_id
1 'polypeptide(L)'
;MADKTLLVLLYLAERNEENTISSDNLESKLSKDGTTIVHLYQAITTFASTSPNEYLRFIAFQLLSRLITLCKDDAKIFLLKELLTSCPFETMKSAAIGIVKDNIAQGLNKAYKRKSADKSSIFASRVIVDTFLPHILRFESSSVLVNEKEFSEKHGFIMQGLNFYIFLLMRDEKNLVRIYFTI
;
A
#
# COMPACT_ATOMS: atom_id res chain seq x y z
N MET A 1 -8.50 -18.20 19.07
CA MET A 1 -8.47 -16.92 19.81
C MET A 1 -8.08 -15.76 18.90
N ALA A 2 -7.02 -15.90 18.09
CA ALA A 2 -6.62 -14.89 17.10
C ALA A 2 -7.69 -14.59 16.02
N ASP A 3 -8.47 -15.60 15.65
CA ASP A 3 -9.64 -15.50 14.76
C ASP A 3 -10.67 -14.46 15.24
N LYS A 4 -11.09 -14.56 16.51
CA LYS A 4 -12.06 -13.65 17.10
C LYS A 4 -11.51 -12.24 17.22
N THR A 5 -10.24 -12.10 17.60
CA THR A 5 -9.57 -10.79 17.72
C THR A 5 -9.50 -10.08 16.37
N LEU A 6 -9.11 -10.77 15.30
CA LEU A 6 -9.06 -10.19 13.95
C LEU A 6 -10.43 -9.73 13.46
N LEU A 7 -11.47 -10.54 13.69
CA LEU A 7 -12.84 -10.18 13.30
C LEU A 7 -13.35 -8.97 14.07
N VAL A 8 -13.07 -8.88 15.38
CA VAL A 8 -13.44 -7.71 16.19
C VAL A 8 -12.70 -6.47 15.70
N LEU A 9 -11.39 -6.56 15.43
CA LEU A 9 -10.60 -5.44 14.92
C LEU A 9 -11.10 -4.98 13.54
N LEU A 10 -11.40 -5.91 12.64
CA LEU A 10 -11.96 -5.59 11.32
C LEU A 10 -13.31 -4.90 11.46
N TYR A 11 -14.21 -5.45 12.27
CA TYR A 11 -15.52 -4.84 12.54
C TYR A 11 -15.39 -3.41 13.09
N LEU A 12 -14.47 -3.18 14.02
CA LEU A 12 -14.21 -1.84 14.55
C LEU A 12 -13.65 -0.91 13.47
N ALA A 13 -12.70 -1.38 12.65
CA ALA A 13 -12.12 -0.60 11.57
C ALA A 13 -13.14 -0.23 10.48
N GLU A 14 -14.11 -1.10 10.19
CA GLU A 14 -15.19 -0.83 9.23
C GLU A 14 -16.15 0.26 9.72
N ARG A 15 -16.38 0.35 11.04
CA ARG A 15 -17.29 1.35 11.63
C ARG A 15 -16.72 2.77 11.72
N ASN A 16 -15.42 2.93 11.49
CA ASN A 16 -14.76 4.23 11.51
C ASN A 16 -14.78 4.90 10.14
N GLU A 17 -14.85 6.23 10.12
CA GLU A 17 -14.77 7.02 8.90
C GLU A 17 -13.35 6.99 8.30
N GLU A 18 -13.28 7.00 6.97
CA GLU A 18 -12.02 7.04 6.22
C GLU A 18 -11.32 8.40 6.36
N ASN A 19 -9.99 8.42 6.24
CA ASN A 19 -9.15 9.63 6.30
C ASN A 19 -9.22 10.38 7.64
N THR A 20 -9.35 9.65 8.75
CA THR A 20 -9.41 10.17 10.12
C THR A 20 -8.03 10.22 10.80
N ILE A 21 -7.16 9.24 10.54
CA ILE A 21 -5.85 9.08 11.19
C ILE A 21 -4.78 9.88 10.42
N SER A 22 -4.18 10.91 11.02
CA SER A 22 -3.04 11.65 10.43
C SER A 22 -1.69 10.97 10.72
N SER A 23 -0.62 11.46 10.08
CA SER A 23 0.73 10.97 10.36
C SER A 23 1.12 11.12 11.84
N ASP A 24 0.73 12.22 12.50
CA ASP A 24 0.99 12.44 13.94
C ASP A 24 0.32 11.39 14.83
N ASN A 25 -0.83 10.88 14.40
CA ASN A 25 -1.54 9.84 15.14
C ASN A 25 -0.86 8.47 15.04
N LEU A 26 -0.05 8.22 14.01
CA LEU A 26 0.59 6.91 13.81
C LEU A 26 1.55 6.55 14.94
N GLU A 27 2.28 7.54 15.45
CA GLU A 27 3.25 7.39 16.54
C GLU A 27 2.63 7.62 17.92
N SER A 28 1.36 8.04 17.96
CA SER A 28 0.66 8.25 19.23
C SER A 28 0.51 6.92 19.99
N LYS A 29 0.74 6.97 21.30
CA LYS A 29 0.65 5.81 22.18
C LYS A 29 -0.82 5.41 22.35
N LEU A 30 -1.16 4.20 21.92
CA LEU A 30 -2.47 3.56 22.11
C LEU A 30 -2.59 2.87 23.48
N SER A 31 -1.46 2.46 24.06
CA SER A 31 -1.41 1.76 25.34
C SER A 31 -0.39 2.39 26.30
N LYS A 32 -0.54 2.09 27.58
CA LYS A 32 0.43 2.48 28.62
C LYS A 32 1.83 1.90 28.36
N ASP A 33 1.90 0.77 27.67
CA ASP A 33 3.13 0.06 27.32
C ASP A 33 3.84 0.67 26.10
N GLY A 34 3.27 1.72 25.49
CA GLY A 34 3.87 2.44 24.37
C GLY A 34 3.57 1.84 23.00
N THR A 35 2.61 0.92 22.89
CA THR A 35 2.16 0.39 21.59
C THR A 35 1.56 1.52 20.75
N THR A 36 1.95 1.62 19.50
CA THR A 36 1.45 2.64 18.55
C THR A 36 0.67 1.99 17.41
N ILE A 37 0.04 2.79 16.54
CA ILE A 37 -0.65 2.28 15.34
C ILE A 37 0.34 1.57 14.42
N VAL A 38 1.58 2.07 14.32
CA VAL A 38 2.65 1.42 13.53
C VAL A 38 2.94 0.00 14.05
N HIS A 39 3.01 -0.19 15.37
CA HIS A 39 3.21 -1.53 15.93
C HIS A 39 2.06 -2.48 15.60
N LEU A 40 0.81 -1.99 15.67
CA LEU A 40 -0.36 -2.77 15.29
C LEU A 40 -0.33 -3.12 13.79
N TYR A 41 0.04 -2.16 12.95
CA TYR A 41 0.18 -2.33 11.51
C TYR A 41 1.23 -3.41 11.16
N GLN A 42 2.39 -3.36 11.79
CA GLN A 42 3.47 -4.34 11.60
C GLN A 42 3.06 -5.74 12.09
N ALA A 43 2.35 -5.83 13.22
CA ALA A 43 1.84 -7.10 13.73
C ALA A 43 0.82 -7.74 12.76
N ILE A 44 -0.12 -6.95 12.24
CA ILE A 44 -1.12 -7.43 11.26
C ILE A 44 -0.45 -7.83 9.95
N THR A 45 0.53 -7.04 9.48
CA THR A 45 1.33 -7.35 8.29
C THR A 45 2.02 -8.70 8.43
N THR A 46 2.73 -8.91 9.55
CA THR A 46 3.42 -10.17 9.85
C THR A 46 2.45 -11.34 9.92
N PHE A 47 1.31 -11.14 10.56
CA PHE A 47 0.28 -12.18 10.67
C PHE A 47 -0.32 -12.54 9.31
N ALA A 48 -0.64 -11.53 8.49
CA ALA A 48 -1.17 -11.73 7.14
C ALA A 48 -0.19 -12.47 6.22
N SER A 49 1.12 -12.29 6.44
CA SER A 49 2.16 -12.98 5.67
C SER A 49 2.49 -14.39 6.15
N THR A 50 2.41 -14.66 7.46
CA THR A 50 2.96 -15.89 8.05
C THR A 50 1.92 -16.86 8.58
N SER A 51 0.64 -16.47 8.70
CA SER A 51 -0.40 -17.38 9.21
C SER A 51 -0.51 -18.64 8.34
N PRO A 52 -0.53 -19.85 8.94
CA PRO A 52 -0.71 -21.10 8.21
C PRO A 52 -2.15 -21.27 7.69
N ASN A 53 -3.10 -20.56 8.30
CA ASN A 53 -4.50 -20.57 7.88
C ASN A 53 -4.76 -19.48 6.85
N GLU A 54 -5.16 -19.88 5.64
CA GLU A 54 -5.37 -18.98 4.50
C GLU A 54 -6.51 -17.99 4.72
N TYR A 55 -7.59 -18.44 5.36
CA TYR A 55 -8.73 -17.58 5.69
C TYR A 55 -8.35 -16.48 6.68
N LEU A 56 -7.54 -16.82 7.69
CA LEU A 56 -7.03 -15.83 8.64
C LEU A 56 -6.03 -14.86 8.01
N ARG A 57 -5.18 -15.33 7.08
CA ARG A 57 -4.32 -14.45 6.27
C ARG A 57 -5.15 -13.45 5.48
N PHE A 58 -6.21 -13.92 4.84
CA PHE A 58 -7.11 -13.08 4.07
C PHE A 58 -7.81 -12.02 4.92
N ILE A 59 -8.35 -12.38 6.10
CA ILE A 59 -8.95 -11.41 7.02
C ILE A 59 -7.91 -10.38 7.50
N ALA A 60 -6.71 -10.83 7.84
CA ALA A 60 -5.65 -9.92 8.28
C ALA A 60 -5.23 -8.95 7.17
N PHE A 61 -5.18 -9.41 5.91
CA PHE A 61 -4.93 -8.55 4.76
C PHE A 61 -6.08 -7.54 4.50
N GLN A 62 -7.33 -7.97 4.68
CA GLN A 62 -8.50 -7.08 4.63
C GLN A 62 -8.42 -6.00 5.70
N LEU A 63 -8.10 -6.38 6.94
CA LEU A 63 -7.89 -5.45 8.05
C LEU A 63 -6.74 -4.48 7.76
N LEU A 64 -5.61 -4.97 7.25
CA LEU A 64 -4.47 -4.13 6.84
C LEU A 64 -4.88 -3.08 5.81
N SER A 65 -5.60 -3.50 4.77
CA SER A 65 -6.12 -2.61 3.72
C SER A 65 -7.09 -1.59 4.31
N ARG A 66 -7.98 -2.01 5.21
CA ARG A 66 -8.92 -1.12 5.89
C ARG A 66 -8.20 -0.09 6.77
N LEU A 67 -7.20 -0.48 7.54
CA LEU A 67 -6.40 0.46 8.35
C LEU A 67 -5.75 1.54 7.49
N ILE A 68 -5.24 1.17 6.31
CA ILE A 68 -4.71 2.14 5.35
C ILE A 68 -5.82 3.11 4.91
N THR A 69 -7.04 2.65 4.62
CA THR A 69 -8.15 3.55 4.22
C THR A 69 -8.57 4.55 5.32
N LEU A 70 -8.41 4.17 6.60
CA LEU A 70 -8.66 5.08 7.73
C LEU A 70 -7.63 6.21 7.82
N CYS A 71 -6.45 6.05 7.24
CA CYS A 71 -5.40 7.05 7.26
C CYS A 71 -5.64 8.18 6.24
N LYS A 72 -5.14 9.38 6.55
CA LYS A 72 -5.02 10.50 5.61
C LYS A 72 -3.91 10.24 4.59
N ASP A 73 -3.89 11.01 3.50
CA ASP A 73 -2.99 10.75 2.36
C ASP A 73 -1.50 10.69 2.76
N ASP A 74 -1.05 11.53 3.71
CA ASP A 74 0.31 11.53 4.28
C ASP A 74 0.63 10.22 5.01
N ALA A 75 -0.23 9.81 5.93
CA ALA A 75 -0.10 8.57 6.69
C ALA A 75 -0.21 7.32 5.79
N LYS A 76 -1.10 7.35 4.80
CA LYS A 76 -1.22 6.29 3.79
C LYS A 76 0.08 6.09 3.02
N ILE A 77 0.66 7.19 2.52
CA ILE A 77 1.91 7.14 1.77
C ILE A 77 3.03 6.57 2.64
N PHE A 78 3.13 7.02 3.90
CA PHE A 78 4.10 6.51 4.85
C PHE A 78 3.97 4.99 5.04
N LEU A 79 2.78 4.50 5.42
CA LEU A 79 2.55 3.08 5.69
C LEU A 79 2.76 2.20 4.44
N LEU A 80 2.27 2.64 3.28
CA LEU A 80 2.46 1.91 2.02
C LEU A 80 3.93 1.85 1.60
N LYS A 81 4.68 2.93 1.81
CA LYS A 81 6.13 2.94 1.57
C LYS A 81 6.85 1.99 2.54
N GLU A 82 6.45 1.95 3.80
CA GLU A 82 6.97 1.02 4.81
C GLU A 82 6.75 -0.44 4.37
N LEU A 83 5.55 -0.78 3.88
CA LEU A 83 5.28 -2.12 3.33
C LEU A 83 6.16 -2.48 2.14
N LEU A 84 6.43 -1.55 1.25
CA LEU A 84 7.24 -1.83 0.05
C LEU A 84 8.74 -1.94 0.37
N THR A 85 9.23 -1.21 1.38
CA THR A 85 10.67 -1.05 1.63
C THR A 85 11.18 -1.86 2.81
N SER A 86 10.43 -1.91 3.92
CA SER A 86 10.86 -2.52 5.19
C SER A 86 10.29 -3.92 5.40
N CYS A 87 9.18 -4.28 4.74
CA CYS A 87 8.55 -5.58 4.93
C CYS A 87 9.49 -6.71 4.48
N PRO A 88 9.71 -7.76 5.29
CA PRO A 88 10.57 -8.89 4.89
C PRO A 88 9.85 -9.90 3.98
N PHE A 89 8.54 -9.75 3.75
CA PHE A 89 7.73 -10.74 3.04
C PHE A 89 7.43 -10.29 1.60
N GLU A 90 8.06 -10.94 0.61
CA GLU A 90 7.89 -10.61 -0.81
C GLU A 90 6.44 -10.72 -1.30
N THR A 91 5.69 -11.69 -0.79
CA THR A 91 4.25 -11.84 -1.10
C THR A 91 3.44 -10.63 -0.64
N MET A 92 3.79 -10.06 0.51
CA MET A 92 3.14 -8.85 1.03
C MET A 92 3.57 -7.61 0.27
N LYS A 93 4.86 -7.48 -0.10
CA LYS A 93 5.31 -6.39 -0.98
C LYS A 93 4.55 -6.40 -2.31
N SER A 94 4.40 -7.57 -2.93
CA SER A 94 3.61 -7.75 -4.16
C SER A 94 2.14 -7.35 -3.96
N ALA A 95 1.53 -7.77 -2.84
CA ALA A 95 0.16 -7.39 -2.51
C ALA A 95 0.01 -5.87 -2.24
N ALA A 96 1.01 -5.25 -1.61
CA ALA A 96 1.03 -3.81 -1.33
C ALA A 96 1.00 -2.96 -2.61
N ILE A 97 1.63 -3.42 -3.70
CA ILE A 97 1.52 -2.78 -5.02
C ILE A 97 0.05 -2.68 -5.46
N GLY A 98 -0.74 -3.72 -5.19
CA GLY A 98 -2.19 -3.71 -5.44
C GLY A 98 -2.90 -2.61 -4.66
N ILE A 99 -2.60 -2.48 -3.36
CA ILE A 99 -3.18 -1.43 -2.51
C ILE A 99 -2.79 -0.03 -3.00
N VAL A 100 -1.53 0.17 -3.40
CA VAL A 100 -1.05 1.42 -3.99
C VAL A 100 -1.83 1.74 -5.26
N LYS A 101 -1.96 0.77 -6.18
CA LYS A 101 -2.71 0.90 -7.43
C LYS A 101 -4.16 1.35 -7.18
N ASP A 102 -4.82 0.75 -6.19
CA ASP A 102 -6.22 1.07 -5.88
C ASP A 102 -6.36 2.49 -5.32
N ASN A 103 -5.44 2.95 -4.46
CA ASN A 103 -5.44 4.32 -3.95
C ASN A 103 -5.21 5.35 -5.07
N ILE A 104 -4.31 5.06 -6.01
CA ILE A 104 -4.08 5.91 -7.20
C ILE A 104 -5.31 5.93 -8.10
N ALA A 105 -5.91 4.77 -8.37
CA ALA A 105 -7.14 4.69 -9.17
C ALA A 105 -8.25 5.56 -8.59
N GLN A 106 -8.45 5.50 -7.26
CA GLN A 106 -9.42 6.34 -6.56
C GLN A 106 -9.05 7.82 -6.60
N GLY A 107 -7.77 8.15 -6.41
CA GLY A 107 -7.25 9.52 -6.51
C GLY A 107 -7.52 10.13 -7.89
N LEU A 108 -7.14 9.44 -8.96
CA LEU A 108 -7.37 9.84 -10.35
C LEU A 108 -8.87 9.98 -10.66
N ASN A 109 -9.69 9.02 -10.24
CA ASN A 109 -11.14 9.11 -10.44
C ASN A 109 -11.74 10.36 -9.77
N LYS A 110 -11.27 10.71 -8.56
CA LYS A 110 -11.69 11.94 -7.87
C LYS A 110 -11.21 13.19 -8.61
N ALA A 111 -9.97 13.18 -9.11
CA ALA A 111 -9.41 14.28 -9.88
C ALA A 111 -10.15 14.52 -11.20
N TYR A 112 -10.51 13.45 -11.94
CA TYR A 112 -11.24 13.56 -13.20
C TYR A 112 -12.68 14.03 -13.04
N LYS A 113 -13.33 13.70 -11.91
CA LYS A 113 -14.71 14.12 -11.61
C LYS A 113 -14.82 15.56 -11.12
N ARG A 114 -13.76 16.15 -10.57
CA ARG A 114 -13.79 17.52 -10.01
C ARG A 114 -13.49 18.56 -11.11
N LYS A 115 -14.36 19.57 -11.22
CA LYS A 115 -14.18 20.73 -12.12
C LYS A 115 -13.27 21.82 -11.55
N SER A 116 -12.99 21.84 -10.24
CA SER A 116 -12.09 22.80 -9.59
C SER A 116 -10.88 22.11 -8.96
N ALA A 117 -9.72 22.77 -9.07
CA ALA A 117 -8.40 22.28 -8.67
C ALA A 117 -8.16 22.22 -7.15
N ASP A 118 -9.14 22.62 -6.33
CA ASP A 118 -8.85 23.11 -4.97
C ASP A 118 -8.59 22.01 -3.93
N LYS A 119 -8.82 20.74 -4.26
CA LYS A 119 -8.43 19.57 -3.46
C LYS A 119 -8.16 18.37 -4.36
N SER A 120 -7.10 18.35 -5.16
CA SER A 120 -6.67 17.08 -5.76
C SER A 120 -6.11 16.17 -4.67
N SER A 121 -6.40 14.86 -4.71
CA SER A 121 -5.77 13.91 -3.79
C SER A 121 -4.29 13.80 -4.14
N ILE A 122 -3.43 13.62 -3.13
CA ILE A 122 -1.99 13.44 -3.35
C ILE A 122 -1.73 12.23 -4.26
N PHE A 123 -2.64 11.24 -4.22
CA PHE A 123 -2.66 10.06 -5.09
C PHE A 123 -2.90 10.33 -6.59
N ALA A 124 -3.24 11.56 -6.97
CA ALA A 124 -3.37 12.01 -8.36
C ALA A 124 -2.26 13.02 -8.74
N SER A 125 -1.11 12.96 -8.07
CA SER A 125 0.01 13.88 -8.27
C SER A 125 1.31 13.15 -8.55
N ARG A 126 2.29 13.88 -9.11
CA ARG A 126 3.65 13.38 -9.38
C ARG A 126 4.33 12.74 -8.17
N VAL A 127 4.00 13.18 -6.95
CA VAL A 127 4.56 12.65 -5.70
C VAL A 127 4.48 11.14 -5.64
N ILE A 128 3.44 10.53 -6.21
CA ILE A 128 3.25 9.08 -6.25
C ILE A 128 4.29 8.38 -7.13
N VAL A 129 4.57 8.90 -8.32
CA VAL A 129 5.63 8.36 -9.18
C VAL A 129 6.97 8.50 -8.48
N ASP A 130 7.27 9.70 -7.96
CA ASP A 130 8.55 9.95 -7.30
C ASP A 130 8.72 9.10 -6.02
N THR A 131 7.63 8.78 -5.32
CA THR A 131 7.68 7.99 -4.07
C THR A 131 7.66 6.49 -4.30
N PHE A 132 6.80 5.97 -5.18
CA PHE A 132 6.56 4.54 -5.29
C PHE A 132 7.30 3.89 -6.46
N LEU A 133 7.46 4.60 -7.58
CA LEU A 133 8.07 4.02 -8.79
C LEU A 133 9.50 3.51 -8.54
N PRO A 134 10.40 4.24 -7.83
CA PRO A 134 11.74 3.75 -7.53
C PRO A 134 11.79 2.49 -6.67
N HIS A 135 10.71 2.20 -5.94
CA HIS A 135 10.61 1.02 -5.06
C HIS A 135 9.90 -0.14 -5.77
N ILE A 136 8.94 0.14 -6.65
CA ILE A 136 8.15 -0.87 -7.37
C ILE A 136 8.88 -1.37 -8.63
N LEU A 137 9.51 -0.47 -9.39
CA LEU A 137 10.24 -0.79 -10.62
C LEU A 137 11.75 -0.91 -10.38
N ARG A 138 12.15 -1.21 -9.14
CA ARG A 138 13.54 -1.49 -8.80
C ARG A 138 13.90 -2.87 -9.33
N PHE A 139 14.22 -2.96 -10.62
CA PHE A 139 14.97 -4.10 -11.15
C PHE A 139 16.40 -3.95 -10.63
N GLU A 140 16.63 -4.38 -9.38
CA GLU A 140 17.81 -4.06 -8.57
C GLU A 140 19.15 -4.44 -9.19
N SER A 141 19.15 -5.16 -10.30
CA SER A 141 20.30 -5.34 -11.19
C SER A 141 19.86 -6.19 -12.37
N SER A 142 20.50 -6.03 -13.52
CA SER A 142 20.33 -6.92 -14.68
C SER A 142 20.51 -8.40 -14.31
N SER A 143 21.22 -8.69 -13.21
CA SER A 143 21.43 -10.05 -12.70
C SER A 143 20.18 -10.74 -12.17
N VAL A 144 19.15 -10.01 -11.70
CA VAL A 144 17.89 -10.64 -11.26
C VAL A 144 17.17 -11.31 -12.42
N LEU A 145 17.24 -10.71 -13.62
CA LEU A 145 16.65 -11.27 -14.84
C LEU A 145 17.48 -12.43 -15.43
N VAL A 146 18.76 -12.51 -15.05
CA VAL A 146 19.70 -13.54 -15.53
C VAL A 146 19.71 -14.75 -14.59
N ASN A 147 19.44 -14.56 -13.30
CA ASN A 147 19.38 -15.63 -12.30
C ASN A 147 17.95 -16.16 -12.16
N GLU A 148 17.67 -17.32 -12.76
CA GLU A 148 16.35 -17.96 -12.76
C GLU A 148 15.77 -18.18 -11.35
N LYS A 149 16.62 -18.51 -10.36
CA LYS A 149 16.16 -18.75 -8.99
C LYS A 149 15.70 -17.46 -8.32
N GLU A 150 16.49 -16.40 -8.44
CA GLU A 150 16.13 -15.09 -7.89
C GLU A 150 14.92 -14.49 -8.61
N PHE A 151 14.84 -14.68 -9.93
CA PHE A 151 13.67 -14.31 -10.72
C PHE A 151 12.42 -15.04 -10.23
N SER A 152 12.49 -16.36 -10.01
CA SER A 152 11.35 -17.16 -9.54
C SER A 152 10.82 -16.67 -8.18
N GLU A 153 11.72 -16.38 -7.24
CA GLU A 153 11.38 -15.86 -5.91
C GLU A 153 10.73 -14.46 -5.98
N LYS A 154 11.23 -13.59 -6.86
CA LYS A 154 10.73 -12.21 -7.03
C LYS A 154 9.65 -12.07 -8.11
N HIS A 155 9.27 -13.15 -8.78
CA HIS A 155 8.40 -13.13 -9.96
C HIS A 155 7.07 -12.41 -9.68
N GLY A 156 6.43 -12.71 -8.54
CA GLY A 156 5.16 -12.08 -8.16
C GLY A 156 5.27 -10.57 -7.93
N PHE A 157 6.39 -10.10 -7.37
CA PHE A 157 6.66 -8.69 -7.19
C PHE A 157 6.92 -8.00 -8.55
N ILE A 158 7.78 -8.60 -9.38
CA ILE A 158 8.13 -8.09 -10.73
C ILE A 158 6.88 -7.94 -11.59
N MET A 159 6.05 -8.99 -11.66
CA MET A 159 4.82 -8.97 -12.47
C MET A 159 3.84 -7.92 -11.97
N GLN A 160 3.71 -7.74 -10.65
CA GLN A 160 2.87 -6.66 -10.13
C GLN A 160 3.47 -5.28 -10.41
N GLY A 161 4.78 -5.12 -10.38
CA GLY A 161 5.44 -3.88 -10.75
C GLY A 161 5.20 -3.50 -12.21
N LEU A 162 5.31 -4.47 -13.13
CA LEU A 162 4.99 -4.28 -14.55
C LEU A 162 3.50 -3.94 -14.76
N ASN A 163 2.60 -4.69 -14.12
CA ASN A 163 1.17 -4.40 -14.17
C ASN A 163 0.83 -3.00 -13.64
N PHE A 164 1.52 -2.57 -12.58
CA PHE A 164 1.40 -1.24 -12.02
C PHE A 164 1.85 -0.16 -13.02
N TYR A 165 2.98 -0.37 -13.68
CA TYR A 165 3.48 0.54 -14.70
C TYR A 165 2.53 0.67 -15.89
N ILE A 166 2.05 -0.46 -16.42
CA ILE A 166 1.06 -0.49 -17.50
C ILE A 166 -0.22 0.23 -17.08
N PHE A 167 -0.69 -0.01 -15.85
CA PHE A 167 -1.86 0.66 -15.30
C PHE A 167 -1.71 2.19 -15.31
N LEU A 168 -0.55 2.72 -14.90
CA LEU A 168 -0.31 4.16 -14.91
C LEU A 168 -0.30 4.72 -16.33
N LEU A 169 0.34 4.04 -17.27
CA LEU A 169 0.36 4.44 -18.69
C LEU A 169 -1.04 4.44 -19.31
N MET A 170 -1.88 3.47 -18.97
CA MET A 170 -3.23 3.37 -19.52
C MET A 170 -4.21 4.36 -18.88
N ARG A 171 -4.01 4.72 -17.60
CA ARG A 171 -5.02 5.45 -16.82
C ARG A 171 -4.72 6.93 -16.63
N ASP A 172 -3.46 7.36 -16.77
CA ASP A 172 -3.06 8.76 -16.65
C ASP A 172 -3.25 9.54 -17.97
N GLU A 173 -4.47 9.56 -18.50
CA GLU A 173 -4.81 10.22 -19.79
C GLU A 173 -4.46 11.71 -19.81
N LYS A 174 -4.53 12.38 -18.65
CA LYS A 174 -4.23 13.82 -18.51
C LYS A 174 -2.81 14.10 -18.03
N ASN A 175 -1.95 13.08 -17.94
CA ASN A 175 -0.57 13.20 -17.48
C ASN A 175 -0.42 13.92 -16.12
N LEU A 176 -1.35 13.67 -15.20
CA LEU A 176 -1.38 14.27 -13.86
C LEU A 176 -0.25 13.74 -12.98
N VAL A 177 0.07 12.46 -13.14
CA VAL A 177 1.13 11.79 -12.37
C VAL A 177 2.50 11.99 -13.04
N ARG A 178 2.53 12.56 -14.26
CA ARG A 178 3.75 12.90 -15.01
C ARG A 178 4.63 11.71 -15.38
N ILE A 179 4.02 10.54 -15.56
CA ILE A 179 4.78 9.32 -15.87
C ILE A 179 5.59 9.43 -17.17
N TYR A 180 5.05 10.14 -18.17
CA TYR A 180 5.71 10.33 -19.47
C TYR A 180 7.00 11.18 -19.42
N PHE A 181 7.27 11.88 -18.31
CA PHE A 181 8.49 12.67 -18.10
C PHE A 181 9.54 11.95 -17.24
N THR A 182 9.27 10.70 -16.84
CA THR A 182 10.15 9.90 -15.96
C THR A 182 10.93 8.83 -16.75
N ILE A 183 10.73 8.79 -18.07
CA ILE A 183 11.46 7.95 -19.05
C ILE A 183 12.47 8.83 -19.77
#